data_AF-A0A1P8DKA2-F1
#
_entry.id   AF-A0A1P8DKA2-F1
#
_cell.length_a   1.000
_cell.length_b   1.000
_cell.length_c   1.000
_cell.angle_alpha   90.00
_cell.angle_beta   90.00
_cell.angle_gamma   90.00
#
_symmetry.space_group_name_H-M   'P 1'
#
loop_
_entity.id
_entity.type
_entity.pdbx_description
1 polymer ?
#
loop_
_entity_poly.entity_id
_entity_poly.type
_entity_poly.pdbx_seq_one_letter_code
_entity_poly.pdbx_strand_id
1 'polypeptide(L)' 'NTLMASNTHSLLINIMPIVLLVFAACEAAVGLALLVSISNTYGLDHIHNLNLLQC' A
#
# COMPACT_ATOMS: atom_id res chain seq x y z
N ASN A 1 -25.11 -2.22 -31.16
CA ASN A 1 -24.02 -1.35 -30.66
C ASN A 1 -23.95 -1.28 -29.13
N THR A 2 -25.07 -1.36 -28.41
CA THR A 2 -25.14 -1.27 -26.93
C THR A 2 -24.48 -2.45 -26.20
N LEU A 3 -24.49 -3.66 -26.78
CA LEU A 3 -23.86 -4.85 -26.20
C LEU A 3 -22.32 -4.81 -26.14
N MET A 4 -21.67 -4.07 -27.05
CA MET A 4 -20.21 -3.87 -26.98
C MET A 4 -19.84 -2.87 -25.89
N ALA A 5 -20.66 -1.83 -25.70
CA ALA A 5 -20.44 -0.81 -24.67
C ALA A 5 -20.56 -1.37 -23.24
N SER A 6 -21.47 -2.32 -22.99
CA SER A 6 -21.59 -3.00 -21.70
C SER A 6 -20.40 -3.95 -21.42
N ASN A 7 -19.85 -4.58 -22.45
CA ASN A 7 -18.67 -5.45 -22.33
C ASN A 7 -17.41 -4.65 -21.97
N THR A 8 -17.18 -3.50 -22.62
CA THR A 8 -16.09 -2.59 -22.27
C THR A 8 -16.23 -1.99 -20.87
N HIS A 9 -17.46 -1.71 -20.44
CA HIS A 9 -17.74 -1.21 -19.08
C HIS A 9 -17.48 -2.29 -18.01
N SER A 10 -17.82 -3.56 -18.30
CA SER A 10 -17.49 -4.70 -17.42
C SER A 10 -15.99 -4.91 -17.26
N LEU A 11 -15.21 -4.75 -18.34
CA LEU A 11 -13.75 -4.84 -18.29
C LEU A 11 -13.15 -3.68 -17.48
N LEU A 12 -13.66 -2.46 -17.65
CA LEU A 12 -13.26 -1.29 -16.86
C LEU A 12 -13.53 -1.47 -15.36
N ILE A 13 -14.71 -2.00 -15.00
CA ILE A 13 -15.06 -2.28 -13.60
C ILE A 13 -14.14 -3.36 -13.01
N ASN A 14 -13.69 -4.35 -13.79
CA ASN A 14 -12.82 -5.41 -13.28
C ASN A 14 -11.37 -4.95 -13.08
N ILE A 15 -10.89 -3.98 -13.86
CA ILE A 15 -9.51 -3.46 -13.74
C ILE A 15 -9.38 -2.54 -12.52
N MET A 16 -10.40 -1.75 -12.21
CA MET A 16 -10.39 -0.81 -11.09
C MET A 16 -10.03 -1.43 -9.73
N PRO A 17 -10.65 -2.53 -9.27
CA PRO A 17 -10.33 -3.14 -7.98
C PRO A 17 -8.94 -3.79 -7.98
N ILE A 18 -8.46 -4.29 -9.12
CA ILE A 18 -7.12 -4.88 -9.23
C ILE A 18 -6.05 -3.79 -9.06
N VAL A 19 -6.22 -2.64 -9.71
CA VAL A 19 -5.31 -1.49 -9.57
C VAL A 19 -5.30 -0.97 -8.13
N LEU A 20 -6.47 -0.83 -7.51
CA LEU A 20 -6.55 -0.42 -6.10
C LEU A 20 -5.88 -1.43 -5.15
N LEU A 21 -6.07 -2.73 -5.38
CA LEU A 21 -5.46 -3.78 -4.57
C LEU A 21 -3.93 -3.77 -4.67
N VAL A 22 -3.39 -3.59 -5.88
CA VAL A 22 -1.95 -3.52 -6.11
C VAL A 22 -1.35 -2.28 -5.44
N PHE A 23 -2.03 -1.13 -5.54
CA PHE A 23 -1.58 0.09 -4.88
C PHE A 23 -1.57 -0.08 -3.35
N ALA A 24 -2.63 -0.63 -2.77
CA ALA A 24 -2.70 -0.93 -1.34
C ALA A 24 -1.59 -1.88 -0.87
N ALA A 25 -1.31 -2.94 -1.65
CA ALA A 25 -0.22 -3.88 -1.34
C ALA A 25 1.17 -3.20 -1.41
N CYS A 26 1.36 -2.28 -2.36
CA CYS A 26 2.61 -1.54 -2.50
C CYS A 26 2.84 -0.58 -1.32
N GLU A 27 1.83 0.20 -0.94
CA GLU A 27 1.90 1.09 0.23
C GLU A 27 2.17 0.30 1.52
N ALA A 28 1.52 -0.86 1.69
CA ALA A 28 1.77 -1.74 2.83
C ALA A 28 3.21 -2.30 2.83
N ALA A 29 3.74 -2.70 1.67
CA ALA A 29 5.10 -3.20 1.56
C ALA A 29 6.14 -2.12 1.90
N VAL A 30 5.94 -0.89 1.42
CA VAL A 30 6.79 0.26 1.75
C VAL A 30 6.71 0.58 3.25
N GLY A 31 5.50 0.61 3.82
CA GLY A 31 5.30 0.83 5.25
C GLY A 31 5.98 -0.25 6.10
N LEU A 32 5.89 -1.51 5.68
CA LEU A 32 6.56 -2.61 6.38
C LEU A 32 8.08 -2.54 6.24
N ALA A 33 8.61 -2.17 5.06
CA ALA A 33 10.04 -1.97 4.87
C ALA A 33 10.58 -0.83 5.76
N LEU A 34 9.84 0.27 5.88
CA LEU A 34 10.15 1.35 6.81
C LEU A 34 10.12 0.86 8.26
N LEU A 35 9.07 0.16 8.68
CA LEU A 35 8.97 -0.40 10.03
C LEU A 35 10.11 -1.37 10.34
N VAL A 36 10.50 -2.22 9.38
CA VAL A 36 11.64 -3.13 9.49
C VAL A 36 12.94 -2.35 9.59
N SER A 37 13.12 -1.28 8.81
CA SER A 37 14.31 -0.44 8.89
C SER A 37 14.43 0.24 10.26
N ILE A 38 13.33 0.79 10.78
CA ILE A 38 13.24 1.39 12.11
C ILE A 38 13.53 0.34 13.19
N SER A 39 12.93 -0.85 13.06
CA SER A 39 13.13 -1.96 14.00
C SER A 39 14.58 -2.47 13.99
N ASN A 40 15.27 -2.43 12.83
CA ASN A 40 16.67 -2.82 12.72
C ASN A 40 17.63 -1.73 13.24
N THR A 41 17.35 -0.45 12.98
CA THR A 41 18.23 0.65 13.42
C THR A 41 18.08 0.96 14.91
N TYR A 42 16.87 0.82 15.45
CA TYR A 42 16.58 1.19 16.83
C TYR A 42 16.36 -0.02 17.75
N GLY A 43 16.42 -1.25 17.21
CA GLY A 43 16.06 -2.45 17.96
C GLY A 43 14.58 -2.44 18.34
N LEU A 44 14.04 -3.60 18.72
CA LEU A 44 12.65 -3.72 19.18
C LEU A 44 12.30 -2.81 20.38
N ASP A 45 13.31 -2.21 21.01
CA ASP A 45 13.23 -1.37 22.21
C ASP A 45 12.67 0.04 21.97
N HIS A 46 12.37 0.43 20.72
CA HIS A 46 12.20 1.85 20.36
C HIS A 46 10.92 2.25 19.63
N ILE A 47 9.92 1.38 19.48
CA ILE A 47 8.58 1.87 19.11
C ILE A 47 8.05 2.84 20.19
N HIS A 48 8.62 2.82 21.40
CA HIS A 48 8.43 3.82 22.46
C HIS A 48 9.33 5.06 22.38
N ASN A 49 10.32 5.16 21.49
CA ASN A 49 11.30 6.26 21.49
C ASN A 49 11.52 6.88 20.09
N LEU A 50 10.46 6.91 19.27
CA LEU A 50 10.31 7.89 18.17
C LEU A 50 10.55 9.37 18.61
N ASN A 51 10.77 9.60 19.90
CA ASN A 51 11.35 10.77 20.55
C ASN A 51 12.75 11.20 20.03
N LEU A 52 13.48 10.40 19.23
CA LEU A 52 14.73 10.85 18.59
C LEU A 52 14.51 11.72 17.34
N LEU A 53 13.29 11.80 16.81
CA LEU A 53 12.88 12.75 15.77
C LEU A 53 12.30 14.04 16.36
N GLN A 54 12.28 14.17 17.69
CA GLN A 54 12.09 15.46 18.34
C GLN A 54 13.42 16.21 18.33
N CYS A 55 13.63 16.98 17.28
CA CYS A 55 14.40 18.21 17.38
C CYS A 55 13.48 19.36 17.01
#